data_AF-A0A7S3FQZ9-F1
#
_entry.id   AF-A0A7S3FQZ9-F1
#
_cell.length_a   1.000
_cell.length_b   1.000
_cell.length_c   1.000
_cell.angle_alpha   90.00
_cell.angle_beta   90.00
_cell.angle_gamma   90.00
#
_symmetry.space_group_name_H-M   'P 1'
#
loop_
_entity.id
_entity.type
_entity.pdbx_description
1 polymer ?
#
loop_
_entity_poly.entity_id
_entity_poly.type
_entity_poly.pdbx_seq_one_letter_code
_entity_poly.pdbx_strand_id
1 'polypeptide(L)'
;RTCAYAAKGGHLDVLKWARDQDPPCPGDGECCRRAAKGGHLEVLKWLRDQDPPCPWSKSTCKSLALRKFHFHIVQWIDQQEDDESDVSDMDSDVESLHSYSDE
;
A
#
# COMPACT_ATOMS: atom_id res chain seq x y z
N ARG A 1 -4.62 -9.17 19.51
CA ARG A 1 -3.78 -10.34 19.11
C ARG A 1 -4.53 -11.30 18.18
N THR A 2 -5.81 -11.58 18.39
CA THR A 2 -6.62 -12.48 17.55
C THR A 2 -6.56 -12.11 16.06
N CYS A 3 -6.72 -10.83 15.71
CA CYS A 3 -6.66 -10.36 14.32
C CYS A 3 -5.29 -10.58 13.66
N ALA A 4 -4.18 -10.42 14.39
CA ALA A 4 -2.85 -10.70 13.87
C ALA A 4 -2.62 -12.19 13.56
N TYR A 5 -3.20 -13.10 14.34
CA TYR A 5 -3.14 -14.54 14.05
C TYR A 5 -4.09 -14.93 12.90
N ALA A 6 -5.29 -14.36 12.87
CA ALA A 6 -6.23 -14.53 11.76
C ALA A 6 -5.62 -14.06 10.43
N ALA A 7 -4.97 -12.89 10.45
CA ALA A 7 -4.26 -12.35 9.30
C ALA A 7 -3.09 -13.25 8.85
N LYS A 8 -2.33 -13.82 9.79
CA LYS A 8 -1.27 -14.78 9.48
C LYS A 8 -1.80 -16.06 8.84
N GLY A 9 -3.01 -16.49 9.19
CA GLY A 9 -3.66 -17.70 8.68
C GLY A 9 -4.55 -17.49 7.46
N GLY A 10 -4.75 -16.23 7.03
CA GLY A 10 -5.59 -15.91 5.87
C GLY A 10 -7.08 -15.92 6.16
N HIS A 11 -7.49 -15.88 7.43
CA HIS A 11 -8.89 -15.94 7.86
C HIS A 11 -9.57 -14.57 7.73
N LEU A 12 -9.86 -14.19 6.49
CA LEU A 12 -10.49 -12.91 6.14
C LEU A 12 -11.90 -12.76 6.74
N ASP A 13 -12.66 -13.84 6.79
CA ASP A 13 -13.97 -13.94 7.42
C ASP A 13 -13.92 -13.58 8.92
N VAL A 14 -12.95 -14.14 9.64
CA VAL A 14 -12.74 -13.84 11.06
C VAL A 14 -12.31 -12.38 11.26
N LEU A 15 -11.50 -11.83 10.35
CA LEU A 15 -11.11 -10.43 10.40
C LEU A 15 -12.28 -9.47 10.18
N LYS A 16 -13.17 -9.78 9.23
CA LYS A 16 -14.42 -9.02 9.02
C LYS A 16 -15.29 -9.07 10.27
N TRP A 17 -15.56 -10.27 10.79
CA TRP A 17 -16.33 -10.44 12.01
C TRP A 17 -15.74 -9.66 13.20
N ALA A 18 -14.41 -9.69 13.36
CA ALA A 18 -13.71 -9.00 14.46
C ALA A 18 -13.73 -7.46 14.32
N ARG A 19 -13.86 -6.94 13.10
CA ARG A 19 -14.02 -5.50 12.84
C ARG A 19 -15.44 -5.02 13.13
N ASP A 20 -16.44 -5.89 12.97
CA ASP A 20 -17.85 -5.60 13.26
C ASP A 20 -18.21 -5.72 14.75
N GLN A 21 -17.28 -6.12 15.63
CA GLN A 21 -17.52 -6.18 17.07
C GLN A 21 -17.45 -4.79 17.73
N ASP A 22 -18.03 -4.66 18.94
CA ASP A 22 -17.92 -3.46 19.78
C ASP A 22 -17.26 -3.81 21.14
N PRO A 23 -16.04 -3.31 21.44
CA PRO A 23 -15.24 -2.43 20.59
C PRO A 23 -14.57 -3.18 19.41
N PRO A 24 -14.35 -2.50 18.27
CA PRO A 24 -13.77 -3.11 17.08
C PRO A 24 -12.32 -3.52 17.33
N CYS A 25 -11.89 -4.61 16.69
CA CYS A 25 -10.49 -5.02 16.79
C CYS A 25 -9.57 -3.90 16.27
N PRO A 26 -8.58 -3.45 17.07
CA PRO A 26 -7.62 -2.46 16.61
C PRO A 26 -6.79 -3.09 15.49
N GLY A 27 -7.01 -2.60 14.27
CA GLY A 27 -6.19 -2.93 13.11
C GLY A 27 -4.82 -2.29 13.30
N ASP A 28 -3.88 -3.06 13.84
CA ASP A 28 -2.50 -2.64 14.00
C ASP A 28 -1.67 -3.01 12.76
N GLY A 29 -0.51 -2.37 12.58
CA GLY A 29 0.40 -2.74 11.50
C GLY A 29 0.99 -4.14 11.63
N GLU A 30 0.78 -4.80 12.77
CA GLU A 30 1.10 -6.22 12.93
C GLU A 30 0.19 -7.10 12.05
N CYS A 31 -1.09 -6.75 11.86
CA CYS A 31 -2.00 -7.50 10.98
C CYS A 31 -1.45 -7.57 9.54
N CYS A 32 -1.02 -6.43 8.98
CA CYS A 32 -0.43 -6.38 7.63
C CYS A 32 0.89 -7.17 7.56
N ARG A 33 1.77 -7.01 8.55
CA ARG A 33 3.02 -7.79 8.62
C ARG A 33 2.76 -9.30 8.66
N ARG A 34 1.75 -9.73 9.40
CA ARG A 34 1.37 -11.13 9.56
C ARG A 34 0.75 -11.70 8.30
N ALA A 35 -0.14 -10.96 7.64
CA ALA A 35 -0.69 -11.32 6.34
C ALA A 35 0.40 -11.45 5.26
N ALA A 36 1.33 -10.49 5.21
CA ALA A 36 2.48 -10.54 4.31
C ALA A 36 3.38 -11.75 4.57
N LYS A 37 3.66 -12.05 5.85
CA LYS A 37 4.44 -13.21 6.27
C LYS A 37 3.72 -14.55 6.00
N GLY A 38 2.39 -14.56 5.95
CA GLY A 38 1.57 -15.73 5.65
C GLY A 38 1.28 -15.93 4.16
N GLY A 39 1.57 -14.94 3.32
CA GLY A 39 1.29 -15.03 1.88
C GLY A 39 -0.17 -14.70 1.53
N HIS A 40 -0.90 -14.02 2.41
CA HIS A 40 -2.32 -13.74 2.23
C HIS A 40 -2.54 -12.34 1.64
N LEU A 41 -2.41 -12.23 0.31
CA LEU A 41 -2.59 -10.99 -0.43
C LEU A 41 -3.99 -10.38 -0.27
N GLU A 42 -5.04 -11.21 -0.32
CA GLU A 42 -6.42 -10.74 -0.20
C GLU A 42 -6.70 -10.13 1.18
N VAL A 43 -6.05 -10.65 2.23
CA VAL A 43 -6.12 -10.04 3.56
C VAL A 43 -5.40 -8.69 3.58
N LEU A 44 -4.24 -8.55 2.92
CA LEU A 44 -3.53 -7.26 2.82
C LEU A 44 -4.35 -6.19 2.11
N LYS A 45 -5.00 -6.55 0.98
CA LYS A 45 -5.91 -5.64 0.26
C LYS A 45 -7.06 -5.21 1.17
N TRP A 46 -7.75 -6.17 1.79
CA TRP A 46 -8.87 -5.86 2.67
C TRP A 46 -8.48 -4.98 3.87
N LEU A 47 -7.33 -5.23 4.51
CA LEU A 47 -6.83 -4.41 5.63
C LEU A 47 -6.55 -2.95 5.22
N ARG A 48 -6.18 -2.74 3.94
CA ARG A 48 -5.95 -1.41 3.38
C ARG A 48 -7.22 -0.69 2.96
N ASP A 49 -8.24 -1.44 2.56
CA ASP A 49 -9.55 -0.89 2.18
C ASP A 49 -10.43 -0.55 3.40
N GLN A 50 -9.93 -0.71 4.63
CA GLN A 50 -10.65 -0.34 5.84
C GLN A 50 -10.67 1.18 6.05
N ASP A 51 -11.69 1.68 6.77
CA ASP A 51 -11.77 3.06 7.23
C ASP A 51 -11.83 3.10 8.79
N PRO A 52 -10.86 3.72 9.48
CA PRO A 52 -9.58 4.17 8.94
C PRO A 52 -8.69 2.99 8.48
N PRO A 53 -7.81 3.20 7.49
CA PRO A 53 -6.95 2.16 6.94
C PRO A 53 -5.96 1.67 7.98
N CYS A 54 -5.68 0.37 7.99
CA CYS A 54 -4.72 -0.20 8.93
C CYS A 54 -3.32 0.34 8.59
N PRO A 55 -2.58 0.92 9.55
CA PRO A 55 -1.24 1.42 9.31
C PRO A 55 -0.36 0.26 8.84
N TRP A 56 0.38 0.45 7.76
CA TRP A 56 1.23 -0.60 7.22
C TRP A 56 2.53 -0.01 6.67
N SER A 57 3.57 -0.84 6.62
CA SER A 57 4.87 -0.47 6.07
C SER A 57 5.13 -1.31 4.83
N LYS A 58 5.15 -0.68 3.65
CA LYS A 58 5.48 -1.32 2.36
C LYS A 58 6.77 -2.13 2.45
N SER A 59 7.86 -1.51 2.91
CA SER A 59 9.18 -2.13 3.06
C SER A 59 9.18 -3.31 4.04
N THR A 60 8.47 -3.20 5.16
CA THR A 60 8.36 -4.31 6.13
C THR A 60 7.54 -5.46 5.57
N CYS A 61 6.41 -5.18 4.91
CA CYS A 61 5.57 -6.22 4.29
C CYS A 61 6.32 -6.91 3.14
N LYS A 62 7.00 -6.15 2.29
CA LYS A 62 7.82 -6.65 1.18
C LYS A 62 8.94 -7.56 1.68
N SER A 63 9.72 -7.12 2.67
CA SER A 63 10.82 -7.93 3.25
C SER A 63 10.32 -9.22 3.91
N LEU A 64 9.17 -9.21 4.58
CA LEU A 64 8.57 -10.39 5.18
C LEU A 64 8.04 -11.38 4.13
N ALA A 65 7.42 -10.87 3.07
CA ALA A 65 6.95 -11.68 1.94
C ALA A 65 8.13 -12.33 1.21
N LEU A 66 9.21 -11.57 0.93
CA LEU A 66 10.43 -12.08 0.29
C LEU A 66 11.08 -13.21 1.09
N ARG A 67 11.24 -13.04 2.41
CA ARG A 67 11.82 -14.08 3.30
C ARG A 67 11.00 -15.37 3.33
N LYS A 68 9.74 -15.31 2.92
CA LYS A 68 8.81 -16.44 2.85
C LYS A 68 8.51 -16.87 1.41
N PHE A 69 9.19 -16.28 0.43
CA PHE A 69 9.02 -16.55 -0.99
C PHE A 69 7.59 -16.29 -1.49
N HIS A 70 6.86 -15.36 -0.86
CA HIS A 70 5.53 -14.92 -1.29
C HIS A 70 5.63 -13.83 -2.35
N PHE A 71 6.10 -14.21 -3.55
CA PHE A 71 6.40 -13.27 -4.63
C PHE A 71 5.18 -12.49 -5.14
N HIS A 72 3.98 -13.06 -5.09
CA HIS A 72 2.75 -12.38 -5.50
C HIS A 72 2.45 -11.13 -4.65
N ILE A 73 2.81 -11.16 -3.35
CA ILE A 73 2.69 -9.99 -2.48
C ILE A 73 3.73 -8.94 -2.84
N VAL A 74 4.96 -9.36 -3.14
CA VAL A 74 6.04 -8.46 -3.53
C VAL A 74 5.68 -7.73 -4.82
N GLN A 75 5.22 -8.47 -5.84
CA GLN A 75 4.74 -7.91 -7.10
C GLN A 75 3.59 -6.93 -6.89
N TRP A 76 2.63 -7.26 -6.01
CA TRP A 76 1.53 -6.36 -5.70
C TRP A 76 1.95 -5.11 -4.91
N ILE A 77 2.98 -5.20 -4.06
CA ILE A 77 3.53 -4.02 -3.36
C ILE A 77 4.26 -3.12 -4.37
N ASP A 78 5.01 -3.70 -5.29
CA ASP A 78 5.82 -2.97 -6.27
C ASP A 78 4.97 -2.24 -7.31
N GLN A 79 3.80 -2.79 -7.66
CA GLN A 79 2.81 -2.10 -8.52
C GLN A 79 2.22 -0.82 -7.91
N GLN A 80 2.55 -0.49 -6.66
CA GLN A 80 2.02 0.68 -5.97
C GLN A 80 3.04 1.81 -5.84
N GLU A 81 4.15 1.72 -6.56
CA GLU A 81 5.15 2.76 -6.75
C GLU A 81 5.24 3.03 -8.26
N ASP A 82 4.52 4.06 -8.69
CA ASP A 82 4.83 5.01 -9.76
C ASP A 82 3.63 5.98 -9.84
N ASP A 83 3.49 6.85 -8.84
CA ASP A 83 2.99 8.21 -9.09
C ASP A 83 4.27 9.03 -9.21
N GLU A 84 4.77 9.05 -10.46
CA GLU A 84 5.94 9.77 -10.91
C GLU A 84 5.87 11.23 -10.44
N SER A 85 6.98 11.68 -9.88
CA SER A 85 7.48 13.05 -9.92
C SER A 85 6.68 14.06 -10.74
N ASP A 86 6.38 15.19 -10.11
CA ASP A 86 6.38 16.53 -10.73
C ASP A 86 7.40 16.59 -11.89
N VAL A 87 6.91 16.45 -13.12
CA VAL A 87 7.62 16.79 -14.36
C VAL A 87 7.12 18.14 -14.87
N SER A 88 6.78 19.08 -13.99
CA SER A 88 6.63 20.48 -14.36
C SER A 88 7.93 21.21 -14.02
N ASP A 89 8.83 21.32 -14.99
CA ASP A 89 9.71 22.49 -15.23
C ASP A 89 10.81 22.17 -16.26
N MET A 90 10.44 21.50 -17.35
CA MET A 90 11.19 21.54 -18.60
C MET A 90 10.24 21.88 -19.75
N ASP A 91 9.83 23.13 -19.83
CA ASP A 91 9.70 23.75 -21.14
C ASP A 91 10.40 25.12 -21.12
N SER A 92 11.52 25.13 -21.81
CA SER A 92 12.43 26.26 -22.01
C SER A 92 11.85 27.22 -23.05
N ASP A 93 12.03 28.51 -22.80
CA ASP A 93 12.37 29.54 -23.79
C ASP A 93 12.31 29.14 -25.27
N VAL A 94 11.13 29.23 -25.89
CA VAL A 94 11.03 29.58 -27.31
C VAL A 94 9.85 30.54 -27.47
N GLU A 95 10.17 31.82 -27.66
CA GLU A 95 9.41 32.86 -28.39
C GLU A 95 9.79 34.23 -27.82
N SER A 96 11.05 34.63 -27.99
CA SER A 96 11.40 36.04 -27.88
C SER A 96 12.53 36.37 -28.85
N LEU A 97 12.13 36.67 -30.09
CA LEU A 97 12.70 37.69 -30.98
C LEU A 97 12.29 37.40 -32.44
N HIS A 98 11.03 37.67 -32.76
CA HIS A 98 10.70 38.20 -34.09
C HIS A 98 9.79 39.41 -33.94
N SER A 99 10.27 40.50 -34.55
CA SER A 99 9.60 41.77 -34.84
C SER A 99 8.99 42.54 -33.67
N TYR A 100 9.70 43.56 -33.19
CA TYR A 100 9.11 44.89 -32.99
C TYR A 100 10.22 45.93 -32.91
N SER A 101 10.37 46.73 -33.97
CA SER A 101 10.59 48.18 -33.93
C SER A 101 10.57 48.70 -35.37
N ASP A 102 9.36 49.04 -35.83
CA ASP A 102 9.14 50.23 -36.63
C ASP A 102 9.54 51.45 -35.78
N GLU A 103 10.46 52.27 -36.30
CA GLU A 103 10.35 53.73 -36.55
C GLU A 103 11.71 54.29 -37.02
#